data_AF-A0A7C9JRK5-F1
#
_entry.id   AF-A0A7C9JRK5-F1
#
_cell.length_a   1.000
_cell.length_b   1.000
_cell.length_c   1.000
_cell.angle_alpha   90.00
_cell.angle_beta   90.00
_cell.angle_gamma   90.00
#
_symmetry.space_group_name_H-M   'P 1'
#
loop_
_entity.id
_entity.type
_entity.pdbx_description
1 polymer ?
#
loop_
_entity_poly.entity_id
_entity_poly.type
_entity_poly.pdbx_seq_one_letter_code
_entity_poly.pdbx_strand_id
1 'polypeptide(L)' 'MQQAFETWITPVMVGGLIVFMCFIIWDLAKKSNAGKFGTIMLFIVLGAGMLGYIIKVVLTWLIEGRGL' A
#
# COMPACT_ATOMS: atom_id res chain seq x y z
N MET A 1 -5.01 -15.29 24.12
CA MET A 1 -6.11 -14.37 23.76
C MET A 1 -5.55 -13.06 23.17
N GLN A 2 -4.70 -12.30 23.86
CA GLN A 2 -4.10 -11.06 23.31
C GLN A 2 -3.34 -11.23 21.98
N GLN A 3 -2.54 -12.28 21.81
CA GLN A 3 -1.67 -12.40 20.63
C GLN A 3 -2.43 -12.56 19.31
N ALA A 4 -3.53 -13.32 19.31
CA ALA A 4 -4.38 -13.46 18.13
C ALA A 4 -5.04 -12.12 17.75
N PHE A 5 -5.36 -11.27 18.73
CA PHE A 5 -5.94 -9.96 18.47
C PHE A 5 -4.92 -9.03 17.81
N GLU A 6 -3.70 -8.97 18.34
CA GLU A 6 -2.61 -8.15 17.78
C GLU A 6 -2.26 -8.55 16.34
N THR A 7 -2.11 -9.86 16.06
CA THR A 7 -1.77 -10.38 14.72
C THR A 7 -2.82 -10.07 13.66
N TRP A 8 -4.09 -9.99 14.04
CA TRP A 8 -5.17 -9.68 13.10
C TRP A 8 -5.44 -8.18 12.99
N ILE A 9 -5.36 -7.44 14.08
CA ILE A 9 -5.76 -6.03 14.09
C ILE A 9 -4.70 -5.11 13.50
N THR A 10 -3.41 -5.40 13.72
CA THR A 10 -2.32 -4.59 13.16
C THR A 10 -2.31 -4.57 11.62
N PRO A 11 -2.35 -5.71 10.89
CA PRO A 11 -2.37 -5.67 9.43
C PRO A 11 -3.68 -5.07 8.87
N VAL A 12 -4.81 -5.28 9.53
CA VAL A 12 -6.10 -4.72 9.09
C VAL A 12 -6.12 -3.20 9.25
N MET A 13 -5.68 -2.68 10.40
CA MET A 13 -5.63 -1.24 10.67
C MET A 13 -4.60 -0.54 9.76
N VAL A 14 -3.41 -1.12 9.62
CA VAL A 14 -2.36 -0.59 8.72
C VAL A 14 -2.81 -0.67 7.26
N GLY A 15 -3.43 -1.78 6.83
CA GLY A 15 -3.98 -1.92 5.49
C GLY A 15 -5.06 -0.88 5.19
N GLY A 16 -5.96 -0.62 6.14
CA GLY A 16 -6.96 0.43 6.03
C GLY A 16 -6.35 1.83 5.87
N LEU A 17 -5.31 2.16 6.63
CA LEU A 17 -4.59 3.42 6.51
C LEU A 17 -3.88 3.56 5.15
N ILE A 18 -3.29 2.49 4.63
CA ILE A 18 -2.65 2.49 3.31
C ILE A 18 -3.68 2.73 2.19
N VAL A 19 -4.85 2.10 2.27
CA VAL A 19 -5.95 2.34 1.33
C VAL A 19 -6.41 3.79 1.37
N PHE A 20 -6.55 4.37 2.57
CA PHE A 20 -6.90 5.78 2.73
C PHE A 20 -5.83 6.70 2.11
N MET A 21 -4.54 6.37 2.27
CA MET A 21 -3.45 7.10 1.64
C MET A 21 -3.54 7.03 0.10
N CYS A 22 -3.83 5.85 -0.46
CA CYS A 22 -4.03 5.68 -1.90
C CYS A 22 -5.22 6.49 -2.42
N PHE A 23 -6.30 6.58 -1.65
CA PHE A 23 -7.47 7.39 -1.98
C PHE A 23 -7.15 8.89 -2.01
N ILE A 24 -6.44 9.40 -1.00
CA ILE A 24 -5.98 10.80 -0.97
C ILE A 24 -5.10 11.09 -2.18
N ILE A 25 -4.17 10.20 -2.47
CA ILE A 25 -3.26 10.31 -3.61
C ILE A 25 -4.02 10.41 -4.94
N TRP A 26 -5.04 9.58 -5.13
CA TRP A 26 -5.90 9.60 -6.32
C TRP A 26 -6.65 10.92 -6.43
N ASP A 27 -7.21 11.41 -5.32
CA ASP A 27 -7.87 12.71 -5.26
C ASP A 27 -6.89 13.85 -5.58
N LEU A 28 -5.69 13.82 -5.00
CA LEU A 28 -4.63 14.80 -5.24
C LEU A 28 -4.19 14.81 -6.71
N ALA A 29 -4.00 13.63 -7.31
CA ALA A 29 -3.62 13.50 -8.72
C ALA A 29 -4.67 14.11 -9.64
N LYS A 30 -5.95 13.89 -9.34
CA LYS A 30 -7.08 14.42 -10.10
C LYS A 30 -7.29 15.92 -9.88
N LYS A 31 -7.12 16.40 -8.64
CA LYS A 31 -7.32 17.81 -8.26
C LYS A 31 -6.15 18.72 -8.64
N SER A 32 -4.93 18.18 -8.70
CA SER A 32 -3.72 18.93 -9.02
C SER A 32 -3.63 19.34 -10.51
N ASN A 33 -4.53 18.85 -11.38
CA ASN A 33 -4.40 19.04 -12.84
C ASN A 33 -2.95 18.77 -13.29
N ALA A 34 -2.33 17.77 -12.67
CA ALA A 34 -0.92 17.48 -12.88
C ALA A 34 -0.80 17.13 -14.36
N GLY A 35 -0.21 18.05 -15.14
CA GLY A 35 -0.12 17.92 -16.59
C GLY A 35 0.53 16.59 -17.01
N LYS A 36 0.64 16.33 -18.31
CA LYS A 36 1.10 15.03 -18.83
C LYS A 36 2.37 14.49 -18.13
N PHE A 37 3.31 15.35 -17.74
CA PHE A 37 4.48 15.00 -16.92
C PHE A 37 4.18 14.68 -15.46
N GLY A 38 3.32 15.45 -14.80
CA GLY A 38 2.95 15.25 -13.40
C GLY A 38 2.16 13.97 -13.19
N THR A 39 1.24 13.62 -14.10
CA THR A 39 0.53 12.33 -14.04
C THR A 39 1.48 11.15 -14.22
N ILE A 40 2.48 11.22 -15.12
CA ILE A 40 3.48 10.15 -15.30
C ILE A 40 4.33 9.99 -14.05
N MET A 41 4.81 11.09 -13.45
CA MET A 41 5.66 11.01 -12.26
C MET A 41 4.86 10.55 -11.03
N LEU A 42 3.59 10.98 -10.90
CA LEU A 42 2.67 10.44 -9.90
C LEU A 42 2.48 8.93 -10.10
N PHE A 43 2.23 8.47 -11.32
CA PHE A 43 2.04 7.05 -11.60
C PHE A 43 3.29 6.21 -11.30
N ILE A 44 4.49 6.74 -11.56
CA ILE A 44 5.76 6.05 -11.25
C ILE A 44 6.00 6.02 -9.74
N VAL A 45 5.92 7.15 -9.04
CA VAL A 45 6.23 7.20 -7.60
C VAL A 45 5.18 6.47 -6.77
N LEU A 46 3.89 6.67 -7.09
CA LEU A 46 2.78 6.06 -6.35
C LEU A 46 2.55 4.61 -6.76
N GLY A 47 2.67 4.32 -8.05
CA GLY A 47 2.64 2.96 -8.56
C GLY A 47 3.76 2.13 -7.97
N ALA A 48 5.00 2.64 -7.94
CA ALA A 48 6.13 1.95 -7.33
C ALA A 48 5.96 1.76 -5.82
N GLY A 49 5.44 2.77 -5.09
CA GLY A 49 5.16 2.66 -3.66
C GLY A 49 4.11 1.57 -3.35
N MET A 50 3.03 1.53 -4.12
CA MET A 50 1.96 0.54 -3.94
C MET A 50 2.41 -0.87 -4.38
N LEU A 51 3.11 -0.98 -5.51
CA LEU A 51 3.72 -2.23 -5.97
C LEU A 51 4.73 -2.76 -4.95
N GLY A 52 5.59 -1.91 -4.38
CA GLY A 52 6.57 -2.29 -3.37
C GLY A 52 5.90 -2.86 -2.12
N TYR A 53 4.80 -2.26 -1.66
CA TYR A 53 4.02 -2.79 -0.54
C TYR A 53 3.37 -4.13 -0.86
N ILE A 54 2.73 -4.26 -2.03
CA ILE A 54 2.09 -5.51 -2.49
C ILE A 54 3.14 -6.62 -2.60
N ILE A 55 4.28 -6.34 -3.24
CA ILE A 55 5.38 -7.29 -3.38
C ILE A 55 5.87 -7.73 -2.00
N LYS A 56 6.05 -6.80 -1.05
CA LYS A 56 6.45 -7.12 0.33
C LYS A 56 5.44 -8.03 1.02
N VAL A 57 4.14 -7.76 0.91
CA VAL A 57 3.08 -8.62 1.49
C VAL A 57 3.09 -10.01 0.88
N VAL A 58 3.21 -10.10 -0.45
CA VAL A 58 3.30 -11.38 -1.17
C VAL A 58 4.57 -12.14 -0.78
N LEU A 59 5.71 -11.45 -0.66
CA LEU A 59 6.96 -12.06 -0.20
C LEU A 59 6.84 -12.57 1.23
N THR A 60 6.28 -11.78 2.14
CA THR A 60 6.03 -12.17 3.53
C THR A 60 5.16 -13.43 3.57
N TRP A 61 4.05 -13.46 2.81
CA TRP A 61 3.20 -14.65 2.67
C TRP A 61 3.95 -15.86 2.11
N LEU A 62 4.83 -15.64 1.12
CA LEU A 62 5.61 -16.71 0.51
C LEU A 62 6.70 -17.24 1.44
N ILE A 63 7.34 -16.37 2.21
CA ILE A 63 8.43 -16.70 3.16
C ILE A 63 7.85 -17.38 4.40
N GLU A 64 6.82 -16.81 5.02
CA GLU A 64 6.10 -17.47 6.14
C GLU A 64 5.43 -18.76 5.68
N GLY A 65 4.88 -18.80 4.45
CA GLY A 65 4.32 -20.00 3.86
C GLY A 65 5.35 -21.10 3.55
N ARG A 66 6.64 -20.76 3.42
CA ARG A 66 7.73 -21.72 3.21
C ARG A 66 8.51 -22.11 4.48
N GLY A 67 8.12 -21.60 5.66
CA GLY A 67 8.55 -22.15 6.95
C GLY A 67 10.07 -22.10 7.22
N LEU A 68 10.68 -20.91 7.10
CA LEU A 68 11.93 -20.57 7.79
C LEU A 68 11.64 -19.57 8.90
#